data_AF-A0A846BLP8-F1
#
_entry.id   AF-A0A846BLP8-F1
#
_cell.length_a   1.000
_cell.length_b   1.000
_cell.length_c   1.000
_cell.angle_alpha   90.00
_cell.angle_beta   90.00
_cell.angle_gamma   90.00
#
_symmetry.space_group_name_H-M   'P 1'
#
loop_
_entity.id
_entity.type
_entity.pdbx_description
1 polymer ?
#
loop_
_entity_poly.entity_id
_entity_poly.type
_entity_poly.pdbx_seq_one_letter_code
_entity_poly.pdbx_strand_id
1 'polypeptide(L)'
;MKSPHRYHITTFGCQMNKADSERMAGILENMGFEYSEDPNHANLVLYNTCTIRDNAEQKVYSYLGRQAKRKHEQPDLTLVVAGCVAQQEGETLLRRVPELDLVMGPQHANRLRDLLEQVFDGNQVVATEAIQIAEDITKPRRDSSITAWVNVIYGCNERCTYCVVPSVRGKEQSRTPEAIRTEMEVLGQQGYQEITLLGQNIDAYGRDL
;
A
#
# COMPACT_ATOMS: atom_id res chain seq x y z
N MET A 1 13.42 18.98 21.41
CA MET A 1 13.42 18.33 20.08
C MET A 1 12.15 17.48 20.02
N LYS A 2 11.25 17.74 19.06
CA LYS A 2 10.12 16.82 18.80
C LYS A 2 10.75 15.49 18.36
N SER A 3 10.33 14.38 18.95
CA SER A 3 10.84 13.04 18.61
C SER A 3 10.70 12.78 17.10
N PRO A 4 11.64 12.09 16.45
CA PRO A 4 11.52 11.76 15.03
C PRO A 4 10.23 10.96 14.79
N HIS A 5 9.47 11.34 13.76
CA HIS A 5 8.29 10.60 13.36
C HIS A 5 8.75 9.27 12.77
N ARG A 6 8.36 8.16 13.39
CA ARG A 6 8.83 6.81 13.04
C ARG A 6 7.68 6.00 12.48
N TYR A 7 7.93 5.26 11.41
CA TYR A 7 6.91 4.41 10.80
C TYR A 7 7.31 2.93 10.82
N HIS A 8 6.30 2.06 10.86
CA HIS A 8 6.47 0.63 10.68
C HIS A 8 5.45 0.11 9.67
N ILE A 9 5.90 -0.64 8.67
CA ILE A 9 5.02 -1.34 7.72
C ILE A 9 5.15 -2.85 7.93
N THR A 10 4.05 -3.51 8.26
CA THR A 10 3.96 -4.97 8.17
C THR A 10 3.22 -5.35 6.89
N THR A 11 3.85 -6.17 6.06
CA THR A 11 3.28 -6.62 4.78
C THR A 11 2.82 -8.07 4.88
N PHE A 12 1.57 -8.33 4.55
CA PHE A 12 0.99 -9.66 4.43
C PHE A 12 0.60 -9.93 2.98
N GLY A 13 1.07 -11.03 2.41
CA GLY A 13 0.57 -11.55 1.14
C GLY A 13 1.59 -11.71 0.03
N CYS A 14 1.36 -11.05 -1.12
CA CYS A 14 2.05 -11.36 -2.37
C CYS A 14 3.07 -10.28 -2.81
N GLN A 15 3.72 -10.51 -3.94
CA GLN A 15 4.67 -9.58 -4.56
C GLN A 15 4.07 -8.18 -4.81
N MET A 16 2.78 -8.11 -5.17
CA MET A 16 2.07 -6.82 -5.29
C MET A 16 2.01 -6.06 -3.97
N ASN A 17 1.69 -6.73 -2.87
CA ASN A 17 1.70 -6.09 -1.56
C ASN A 17 3.13 -5.65 -1.16
N LYS A 18 4.15 -6.40 -1.55
CA LYS A 18 5.55 -5.98 -1.32
C LYS A 18 5.88 -4.70 -2.08
N ALA A 19 5.56 -4.64 -3.37
CA ALA A 19 5.76 -3.43 -4.19
C ALA A 19 4.94 -2.23 -3.67
N ASP A 20 3.69 -2.46 -3.26
CA ASP A 20 2.85 -1.42 -2.65
C ASP A 20 3.45 -0.90 -1.34
N SER A 21 4.04 -1.78 -0.52
CA SER A 21 4.72 -1.38 0.72
C SER A 21 6.01 -0.60 0.47
N GLU A 22 6.83 -0.95 -0.53
CA GLU A 22 8.01 -0.16 -0.93
C GLU A 22 7.58 1.25 -1.36
N ARG A 23 6.49 1.35 -2.12
CA ARG A 23 5.91 2.63 -2.53
C ARG A 23 5.48 3.48 -1.34
N MET A 24 4.68 2.91 -0.43
CA MET A 24 4.20 3.60 0.76
C MET A 24 5.35 4.01 1.68
N ALA A 25 6.37 3.16 1.85
CA ALA A 25 7.59 3.50 2.57
C ALA A 25 8.31 4.71 1.96
N GLY A 26 8.49 4.73 0.64
CA GLY A 26 9.09 5.87 -0.05
C GLY A 26 8.31 7.17 0.13
N ILE A 27 6.97 7.12 0.16
CA ILE A 27 6.14 8.29 0.46
C ILE A 27 6.38 8.78 1.89
N LEU A 28 6.39 7.87 2.87
CA LEU A 28 6.60 8.18 4.28
C LEU A 28 7.99 8.79 4.53
N GLU A 29 9.04 8.25 3.93
CA GLU A 29 10.40 8.81 4.01
C GLU A 29 10.48 10.20 3.38
N ASN A 30 9.81 10.42 2.24
CA ASN A 30 9.69 11.75 1.63
C ASN A 30 8.85 12.74 2.46
N MET A 31 8.05 12.26 3.42
CA MET A 31 7.34 13.07 4.41
C MET A 31 8.20 13.31 5.68
N GLY A 32 9.42 12.77 5.74
CA GLY A 32 10.33 12.92 6.87
C GLY A 32 10.14 11.87 7.98
N PHE A 33 9.41 10.79 7.72
CA PHE A 33 9.35 9.67 8.67
C PHE A 33 10.59 8.78 8.56
N GLU A 34 11.05 8.23 9.69
CA GLU A 34 12.13 7.27 9.77
C GLU A 34 11.59 5.85 9.96
N TYR A 35 12.16 4.85 9.27
CA TYR A 35 11.75 3.46 9.46
C TYR A 35 12.10 2.96 10.87
N SER A 36 11.20 2.16 11.45
CA SER A 36 11.42 1.41 12.68
C SER A 36 11.11 -0.07 12.44
N GLU A 37 12.06 -0.94 12.80
CA GLU A 37 11.85 -2.40 12.80
C GLU A 37 10.82 -2.82 13.85
N ASP A 38 10.83 -2.18 15.02
CA ASP A 38 9.85 -2.44 16.08
C ASP A 38 8.63 -1.54 15.88
N PRO A 39 7.42 -2.09 15.67
CA PRO A 39 6.19 -1.30 15.62
C PRO A 39 5.93 -0.50 16.90
N ASN A 40 6.49 -0.90 18.06
CA ASN A 40 6.37 -0.19 19.35
C ASN A 40 7.19 1.09 19.46
N HIS A 41 8.14 1.29 18.56
CA HIS A 41 8.88 2.55 18.45
C HIS A 41 8.39 3.43 17.31
N ALA A 42 7.33 3.04 16.60
CA ALA A 42 6.71 3.82 15.54
C ALA A 42 5.48 4.60 16.03
N ASN A 43 5.32 5.85 15.57
CA ASN A 43 4.10 6.63 15.75
C ASN A 43 3.17 6.57 14.52
N LEU A 44 3.57 5.89 13.46
CA LEU A 44 2.69 5.45 12.38
C LEU A 44 2.88 3.95 12.14
N VAL A 45 1.83 3.15 12.32
CA VAL A 45 1.86 1.71 12.05
C VAL A 45 0.91 1.39 10.92
N LEU A 46 1.44 0.77 9.85
CA LEU A 46 0.72 0.43 8.65
C LEU A 46 0.71 -1.08 8.42
N TYR A 47 -0.47 -1.64 8.23
CA TYR A 47 -0.65 -3.05 7.86
C TYR A 47 -1.11 -3.16 6.42
N ASN A 48 -0.24 -3.61 5.51
CA ASN A 48 -0.59 -3.84 4.11
C ASN A 48 -1.00 -5.31 3.93
N THR A 49 -2.27 -5.53 3.57
CA THR A 49 -2.92 -6.85 3.66
C THR A 49 -3.32 -7.41 2.30
N CYS A 50 -3.34 -8.74 2.21
CA CYS A 50 -3.83 -9.48 1.04
C CYS A 50 -5.08 -10.26 1.41
N THR A 51 -6.04 -10.37 0.49
CA THR A 51 -7.26 -11.15 0.74
C THR A 51 -7.14 -12.62 0.37
N ILE A 52 -6.08 -13.01 -0.34
CA ILE A 52 -5.96 -14.34 -0.97
C ILE A 52 -5.01 -15.25 -0.18
N ARG A 53 -4.02 -14.69 0.51
CA ARG A 53 -2.94 -15.46 1.15
C ARG A 53 -2.94 -15.32 2.67
N ASP A 54 -2.43 -16.36 3.33
CA ASP A 54 -1.89 -16.33 4.69
C ASP A 54 -2.86 -16.08 5.85
N ASN A 55 -4.17 -16.27 5.68
CA ASN A 55 -5.20 -15.88 6.67
C ASN A 55 -4.97 -14.43 7.15
N ALA A 56 -4.56 -13.54 6.22
CA ALA A 56 -4.09 -12.20 6.55
C ALA A 56 -5.18 -11.37 7.25
N GLU A 57 -6.45 -11.62 6.99
CA GLU A 57 -7.56 -11.01 7.71
C GLU A 57 -7.52 -11.35 9.22
N GLN A 58 -7.44 -12.63 9.59
CA GLN A 58 -7.35 -13.02 11.01
C GLN A 58 -6.09 -12.48 11.68
N LYS A 59 -4.97 -12.50 10.94
CA LYS A 59 -3.70 -11.94 11.44
C LYS A 59 -3.83 -10.43 11.67
N VAL A 60 -4.40 -9.68 10.74
CA VAL A 60 -4.46 -8.21 10.87
C VAL A 60 -5.22 -7.81 12.13
N TYR A 61 -6.33 -8.48 12.46
CA TYR A 61 -7.06 -8.20 13.70
C TYR A 61 -6.23 -8.46 14.97
N SER A 62 -5.42 -9.53 15.00
CA SER A 62 -4.55 -9.82 16.14
C SER A 62 -3.44 -8.78 16.32
N TYR A 63 -2.86 -8.29 15.21
CA TYR A 63 -1.86 -7.22 15.26
C TYR A 63 -2.51 -5.88 15.64
N LEU A 64 -3.64 -5.55 15.02
CA LEU A 64 -4.40 -4.33 15.29
C LEU A 64 -4.88 -4.26 16.74
N GLY A 65 -5.37 -5.34 17.34
CA GLY A 65 -5.83 -5.31 18.73
C GLY A 65 -4.75 -4.86 19.73
N ARG A 66 -3.48 -5.24 19.48
CA ARG A 66 -2.34 -4.77 20.29
C ARG A 66 -2.08 -3.27 20.09
N GLN A 67 -2.19 -2.79 18.86
CA GLN A 67 -1.95 -1.40 18.51
C GLN A 67 -3.10 -0.47 18.94
N ALA A 68 -4.34 -0.92 18.83
CA ALA A 68 -5.53 -0.22 19.32
C ALA A 68 -5.41 0.05 20.83
N LYS A 69 -5.03 -0.98 21.61
CA LYS A 69 -4.75 -0.80 23.04
C LYS A 69 -3.65 0.24 23.28
N ARG A 70 -2.57 0.21 22.51
CA ARG A 70 -1.48 1.18 22.62
C ARG A 70 -1.95 2.60 22.30
N LYS A 71 -2.82 2.77 21.30
CA LYS A 71 -3.34 4.09 20.91
C LYS A 71 -4.14 4.77 22.03
N HIS A 72 -4.83 4.01 22.88
CA HIS A 72 -5.50 4.58 24.06
C HIS A 72 -4.51 5.20 25.06
N GLU A 73 -3.29 4.67 25.14
CA GLU A 73 -2.22 5.20 25.99
C GLU A 73 -1.37 6.27 25.26
N GLN A 74 -1.34 6.20 23.92
CA GLN A 74 -0.57 7.08 23.03
C GLN A 74 -1.47 7.61 21.90
N PRO A 75 -2.25 8.68 22.15
CA PRO A 75 -3.22 9.20 21.19
C PRO A 75 -2.61 9.67 19.86
N ASP A 76 -1.33 10.04 19.87
CA ASP A 76 -0.57 10.48 18.69
C ASP A 76 -0.19 9.32 17.74
N LEU A 77 -0.56 8.07 18.06
CA LEU A 77 -0.31 6.91 17.22
C LEU A 77 -1.30 6.86 16.05
N THR A 78 -0.78 6.95 14.83
CA THR A 78 -1.54 6.72 13.60
C THR A 78 -1.59 5.25 13.22
N LEU A 79 -2.78 4.70 13.03
CA LEU A 79 -3.02 3.32 12.61
C LEU A 79 -3.63 3.28 11.21
N VAL A 80 -2.93 2.60 10.31
CA VAL A 80 -3.31 2.47 8.89
C VAL A 80 -3.49 1.00 8.53
N VAL A 81 -4.57 0.68 7.82
CA VAL A 81 -4.73 -0.62 7.14
C VAL A 81 -4.89 -0.37 5.66
N ALA A 82 -4.00 -0.98 4.89
CA ALA A 82 -3.96 -0.88 3.44
C ALA A 82 -4.14 -2.25 2.78
N GLY A 83 -4.40 -2.24 1.47
CA GLY A 83 -4.36 -3.44 0.63
C GLY A 83 -5.73 -4.08 0.41
N CYS A 84 -5.74 -5.34 -0.04
CA CYS A 84 -6.96 -5.97 -0.54
C CYS A 84 -8.02 -6.21 0.55
N VAL A 85 -7.62 -6.51 1.80
CA VAL A 85 -8.60 -6.67 2.90
C VAL A 85 -9.20 -5.31 3.26
N ALA A 86 -8.40 -4.24 3.27
CA ALA A 86 -8.89 -2.88 3.46
C ALA A 86 -9.91 -2.49 2.38
N GLN A 87 -9.65 -2.82 1.11
CA GLN A 87 -10.60 -2.61 0.01
C GLN A 87 -11.89 -3.40 0.17
N GLN A 88 -11.81 -4.64 0.67
CA GLN A 88 -12.97 -5.51 0.84
C GLN A 88 -13.85 -5.08 2.03
N GLU A 89 -13.24 -4.79 3.19
CA GLU A 89 -13.96 -4.47 4.42
C GLU A 89 -14.37 -2.99 4.49
N GLY A 90 -13.56 -2.08 3.95
CA GLY A 90 -13.81 -0.64 3.92
C GLY A 90 -14.22 -0.07 5.28
N GLU A 91 -15.36 0.62 5.33
CA GLU A 91 -15.93 1.18 6.57
C GLU A 91 -16.20 0.15 7.66
N THR A 92 -16.47 -1.11 7.30
CA THR A 92 -16.73 -2.16 8.30
C THR A 92 -15.51 -2.36 9.20
N LEU A 93 -14.30 -2.15 8.66
CA LEU A 93 -13.07 -2.24 9.42
C LEU A 93 -12.99 -1.16 10.52
N LEU A 94 -13.39 0.08 10.21
CA LEU A 94 -13.49 1.16 11.20
C LEU A 94 -14.54 0.87 12.28
N ARG A 95 -15.68 0.28 11.90
CA ARG A 95 -16.71 -0.10 12.89
C ARG A 95 -16.22 -1.19 13.84
N ARG A 96 -15.38 -2.11 13.36
CA ARG A 96 -14.78 -3.19 14.16
C ARG A 96 -13.58 -2.72 14.99
N VAL A 97 -12.78 -1.80 14.46
CA VAL A 97 -11.60 -1.22 15.11
C VAL A 97 -11.67 0.30 14.99
N PRO A 98 -12.41 0.98 15.89
CA PRO A 98 -12.61 2.44 15.85
C PRO A 98 -11.32 3.25 16.00
N GLU A 99 -10.26 2.64 16.51
CA GLU A 99 -8.93 3.25 16.67
C GLU A 99 -8.18 3.43 15.36
N LEU A 100 -8.64 2.86 14.25
CA LEU A 100 -8.03 3.06 12.93
C LEU A 100 -8.20 4.51 12.46
N ASP A 101 -7.16 5.08 11.87
CA ASP A 101 -7.23 6.42 11.28
C ASP A 101 -7.45 6.38 9.77
N LEU A 102 -6.85 5.40 9.10
CA LEU A 102 -6.90 5.26 7.65
C LEU A 102 -7.13 3.82 7.23
N VAL A 103 -8.17 3.61 6.41
CA VAL A 103 -8.41 2.37 5.68
C VAL A 103 -8.32 2.68 4.19
N MET A 104 -7.38 2.05 3.47
CA MET A 104 -7.16 2.37 2.05
C MET A 104 -7.00 1.15 1.15
N GLY A 105 -7.66 1.17 0.00
CA GLY A 105 -7.50 0.16 -1.04
C GLY A 105 -6.15 0.24 -1.76
N PRO A 106 -5.75 -0.81 -2.49
CA PRO A 106 -4.47 -0.82 -3.21
C PRO A 106 -4.33 0.27 -4.27
N GLN A 107 -5.44 0.72 -4.88
CA GLN A 107 -5.40 1.76 -5.91
C GLN A 107 -4.91 3.11 -5.36
N HIS A 108 -5.04 3.33 -4.05
CA HIS A 108 -4.66 4.58 -3.40
C HIS A 108 -3.22 4.60 -2.88
N ALA A 109 -2.43 3.54 -3.10
CA ALA A 109 -1.08 3.42 -2.54
C ALA A 109 -0.14 4.58 -2.91
N ASN A 110 -0.31 5.17 -4.09
CA ASN A 110 0.44 6.35 -4.54
C ASN A 110 -0.06 7.69 -3.96
N ARG A 111 -1.20 7.69 -3.27
CA ARG A 111 -1.85 8.86 -2.65
C ARG A 111 -1.77 8.87 -1.12
N LEU A 112 -0.94 8.00 -0.53
CA LEU A 112 -0.82 7.87 0.93
C LEU A 112 -0.56 9.23 1.62
N ARG A 113 0.22 10.12 1.00
CA ARG A 113 0.48 11.46 1.54
C ARG A 113 -0.81 12.25 1.75
N ASP A 114 -1.60 12.44 0.70
CA ASP A 114 -2.85 13.21 0.74
C ASP A 114 -3.85 12.65 1.77
N LEU A 115 -3.86 11.32 1.92
CA LEU A 115 -4.73 10.63 2.88
C LEU A 115 -4.25 10.82 4.32
N LEU A 116 -2.93 10.79 4.54
CA LEU A 116 -2.35 11.03 5.86
C LEU A 116 -2.46 12.49 6.28
N GLU A 117 -2.37 13.45 5.36
CA GLU A 117 -2.60 14.87 5.66
C GLU A 117 -4.01 15.09 6.22
N GLN A 118 -5.03 14.47 5.62
CA GLN A 118 -6.39 14.51 6.16
C GLN A 118 -6.49 13.88 7.56
N VAL A 119 -5.76 12.78 7.80
CA VAL A 119 -5.68 12.15 9.12
C VAL A 119 -5.03 13.08 10.14
N PHE A 120 -3.94 13.74 9.78
CA PHE A 120 -3.24 14.69 10.66
C PHE A 120 -4.06 15.96 10.92
N ASP A 121 -4.98 16.31 10.03
CA ASP A 121 -6.00 17.35 10.26
C ASP A 121 -7.15 16.89 11.18
N GLY A 122 -7.11 15.63 11.66
CA GLY A 122 -8.04 15.08 12.65
C GLY A 122 -9.18 14.24 12.07
N ASN A 123 -9.13 13.88 10.78
CA ASN A 123 -10.17 13.06 10.16
C ASN A 123 -9.88 11.55 10.28
N GLN A 124 -10.93 10.75 10.40
CA GLN A 124 -10.86 9.31 10.14
C GLN A 124 -11.24 9.07 8.67
N VAL A 125 -10.39 8.38 7.92
CA VAL A 125 -10.45 8.32 6.45
C VAL A 125 -10.65 6.88 5.96
N VAL A 126 -11.58 6.70 5.02
CA VAL A 126 -11.73 5.47 4.23
C VAL A 126 -11.61 5.82 2.75
N ALA A 127 -10.58 5.28 2.11
CA ALA A 127 -10.28 5.47 0.69
C ALA A 127 -10.38 4.13 -0.04
N THR A 128 -11.60 3.73 -0.41
CA THR A 128 -11.90 2.46 -1.10
C THR A 128 -12.76 2.67 -2.35
N GLU A 129 -13.06 3.92 -2.69
CA GLU A 129 -13.67 4.28 -3.96
C GLU A 129 -12.72 4.00 -5.12
N ALA A 130 -13.30 3.64 -6.27
CA ALA A 130 -12.55 3.39 -7.48
C ALA A 130 -11.94 4.69 -8.02
N ILE A 131 -10.66 4.65 -8.35
CA ILE A 131 -9.95 5.79 -8.93
C ILE A 131 -9.24 5.40 -10.23
N GLN A 132 -9.04 6.39 -11.09
CA GLN A 132 -8.08 6.29 -12.17
C GLN A 132 -6.68 6.52 -11.58
N ILE A 133 -5.82 5.53 -11.72
CA ILE A 133 -4.42 5.63 -11.33
C ILE A 133 -3.73 6.41 -12.43
N ALA A 134 -3.44 7.69 -12.17
CA ALA A 134 -2.52 8.46 -12.99
C ALA A 134 -1.12 7.82 -12.95
N GLU A 135 -0.22 8.26 -13.83
CA GLU A 135 1.16 7.75 -13.81
C GLU A 135 1.78 7.88 -12.40
N ASP A 136 2.33 6.76 -11.95
CA ASP A 136 2.89 6.62 -10.62
C ASP A 136 4.24 7.36 -10.53
N ILE A 137 4.19 8.58 -10.00
CA ILE A 137 5.38 9.44 -9.82
C ILE A 137 6.12 9.18 -8.51
N THR A 138 5.72 8.15 -7.74
CA THR A 138 6.34 7.86 -6.47
C THR A 138 7.75 7.31 -6.66
N LYS A 139 8.60 7.52 -5.64
CA LYS A 139 9.94 6.90 -5.56
C LYS A 139 9.91 5.85 -4.45
N PRO A 140 9.71 4.57 -4.78
CA PRO A 140 9.61 3.52 -3.77
C PRO A 140 10.93 3.36 -2.99
N ARG A 141 10.82 3.12 -1.68
CA ARG A 141 11.96 2.66 -0.88
C ARG A 141 12.14 1.17 -1.12
N ARG A 142 13.09 0.82 -1.98
CA ARG A 142 13.37 -0.57 -2.36
C ARG A 142 14.05 -1.33 -1.22
N ASP A 143 13.59 -2.55 -0.95
CA ASP A 143 14.22 -3.41 0.07
C ASP A 143 15.44 -4.17 -0.47
N SER A 144 15.55 -4.28 -1.79
CA SER A 144 16.66 -4.92 -2.50
C SER A 144 17.48 -3.88 -3.26
N SER A 145 18.80 -4.10 -3.34
CA SER A 145 19.71 -3.35 -4.20
C SER A 145 20.00 -4.05 -5.54
N ILE A 146 19.46 -5.26 -5.74
CA ILE A 146 19.71 -6.09 -6.94
C ILE A 146 18.46 -6.21 -7.80
N THR A 147 17.31 -6.40 -7.16
CA THR A 147 16.02 -6.68 -7.80
C THR A 147 15.04 -5.52 -7.59
N ALA A 148 14.24 -5.20 -8.62
CA ALA A 148 13.22 -4.16 -8.55
C ALA A 148 11.89 -4.61 -9.17
N TRP A 149 10.80 -4.10 -8.60
CA TRP A 149 9.44 -4.32 -9.08
C TRP A 149 8.97 -3.12 -9.89
N VAL A 150 8.50 -3.35 -11.12
CA VAL A 150 7.91 -2.32 -11.98
C VAL A 150 6.49 -2.76 -12.33
N ASN A 151 5.49 -2.09 -11.79
CA ASN A 151 4.11 -2.35 -12.19
C ASN A 151 3.89 -1.87 -13.63
N VAL A 152 3.28 -2.67 -14.48
CA VAL A 152 2.95 -2.28 -15.87
C VAL A 152 1.44 -2.10 -16.07
N ILE A 153 0.64 -2.80 -15.27
CA ILE A 153 -0.82 -2.77 -15.31
C ILE A 153 -1.38 -2.88 -13.89
N TYR A 154 -2.52 -2.24 -13.65
CA TYR A 154 -3.28 -2.36 -12.42
C TYR A 154 -4.66 -2.96 -12.69
N GLY A 155 -5.22 -3.67 -11.72
CA GLY A 155 -6.57 -4.22 -11.80
C GLY A 155 -6.71 -5.33 -12.83
N CYS A 156 -7.93 -5.84 -13.00
CA CYS A 156 -8.22 -6.92 -13.94
C CYS A 156 -9.69 -6.90 -14.35
N ASN A 157 -9.97 -7.03 -15.65
CA ASN A 157 -11.34 -7.08 -16.19
C ASN A 157 -11.87 -8.51 -16.38
N GLU A 158 -11.04 -9.53 -16.13
CA GLU A 158 -11.42 -10.93 -16.31
C GLU A 158 -12.46 -11.38 -15.27
N ARG A 159 -13.42 -12.20 -15.70
CA ARG A 159 -14.53 -12.70 -14.86
C ARG A 159 -14.33 -14.15 -14.45
N CYS A 160 -13.17 -14.47 -13.90
CA CYS A 160 -12.88 -15.80 -13.40
C CYS A 160 -13.77 -16.10 -12.18
N THR A 161 -14.45 -17.24 -12.17
CA THR A 161 -15.45 -17.62 -11.13
C THR A 161 -14.89 -17.70 -9.71
N TYR A 162 -13.57 -17.81 -9.57
CA TYR A 162 -12.87 -17.95 -8.29
C TYR A 162 -12.10 -16.69 -7.88
N CYS A 163 -12.03 -15.66 -8.74
CA CYS A 163 -11.09 -14.56 -8.57
C CYS A 163 -11.76 -13.33 -7.96
N VAL A 164 -11.21 -12.88 -6.82
CA VAL A 164 -11.65 -11.67 -6.11
C VAL A 164 -10.97 -10.40 -6.65
N VAL A 165 -9.91 -10.52 -7.45
CA VAL A 165 -9.07 -9.39 -7.89
C VAL A 165 -9.87 -8.21 -8.49
N PRO A 166 -10.87 -8.42 -9.37
CA PRO A 166 -11.63 -7.29 -9.95
C PRO A 166 -12.31 -6.40 -8.90
N SER A 167 -12.74 -6.96 -7.75
CA SER A 167 -13.38 -6.18 -6.69
C SER A 167 -12.39 -5.52 -5.73
N VAL A 168 -11.19 -6.09 -5.55
CA VAL A 168 -10.22 -5.59 -4.56
C VAL A 168 -9.03 -4.82 -5.14
N ARG A 169 -8.81 -4.88 -6.46
CA ARG A 169 -7.74 -4.16 -7.18
C ARG A 169 -8.27 -3.23 -8.28
N GLY A 170 -9.59 -3.23 -8.49
CA GLY A 170 -10.25 -2.37 -9.46
C GLY A 170 -10.16 -2.87 -10.90
N LYS A 171 -10.62 -2.03 -11.81
CA LYS A 171 -10.59 -2.27 -13.26
C LYS A 171 -9.17 -2.18 -13.80
N GLU A 172 -8.97 -2.89 -14.90
CA GLU A 172 -7.75 -2.85 -15.70
C GLU A 172 -7.38 -1.41 -16.09
N GLN A 173 -6.12 -1.05 -15.83
CA GLN A 173 -5.52 0.23 -16.19
C GLN A 173 -4.04 0.00 -16.52
N SER A 174 -3.67 0.11 -17.79
CA SER A 174 -2.27 0.02 -18.24
C SER A 174 -1.53 1.32 -18.02
N ARG A 175 -0.26 1.22 -17.62
CA ARG A 175 0.65 2.37 -17.66
C ARG A 175 1.14 2.62 -19.07
N THR A 176 1.49 3.86 -19.37
CA THR A 176 2.09 4.23 -20.65
C THR A 176 3.45 3.54 -20.84
N PRO A 177 3.77 3.07 -22.06
CA PRO A 177 5.08 2.48 -22.36
C PRO A 177 6.25 3.42 -22.01
N GLU A 178 6.06 4.73 -22.21
CA GLU A 178 7.05 5.77 -21.92
C GLU A 178 7.36 5.85 -20.43
N ALA A 179 6.35 5.81 -19.55
CA ALA A 179 6.54 5.85 -18.11
C ALA A 179 7.24 4.58 -17.60
N ILE A 180 6.83 3.41 -18.09
CA ILE A 180 7.45 2.12 -17.75
C ILE A 180 8.93 2.14 -18.16
N ARG A 181 9.22 2.52 -19.41
CA ARG A 181 10.59 2.62 -19.93
C ARG A 181 11.43 3.57 -19.08
N THR A 182 10.90 4.76 -18.77
CA THR A 182 11.62 5.76 -17.97
C THR A 182 11.98 5.21 -16.59
N GLU A 183 11.04 4.54 -15.91
CA GLU A 183 11.31 3.91 -14.61
C GLU A 183 12.40 2.83 -14.72
N MET A 184 12.32 1.96 -15.75
CA MET A 184 13.31 0.91 -15.96
C MET A 184 14.71 1.46 -16.27
N GLU A 185 14.82 2.54 -17.04
CA GLU A 185 16.10 3.20 -17.32
C GLU A 185 16.73 3.80 -16.07
N VAL A 186 15.92 4.45 -15.22
CA VAL A 186 16.38 4.97 -13.92
C VAL A 186 16.87 3.84 -13.02
N LEU A 187 16.16 2.71 -12.96
CA LEU A 187 16.59 1.54 -12.18
C LEU A 187 17.91 0.96 -12.72
N GLY A 188 18.08 0.87 -14.04
CA GLY A 188 19.33 0.45 -14.65
C GLY A 188 20.51 1.36 -14.30
N GLN A 189 20.30 2.69 -14.29
CA GLN A 189 21.32 3.67 -13.89
C GLN A 189 21.67 3.57 -12.39
N GLN A 190 20.73 3.15 -11.55
CA GLN A 190 20.94 2.90 -10.13
C GLN A 190 21.64 1.57 -9.83
N GLY A 191 21.88 0.73 -10.85
CA GLY A 191 22.63 -0.51 -10.73
C GLY A 191 21.79 -1.77 -10.46
N TYR A 192 20.46 -1.67 -10.56
CA TYR A 192 19.59 -2.85 -10.46
C TYR A 192 19.86 -3.82 -11.61
N GLN A 193 19.99 -5.11 -11.28
CA GLN A 193 20.34 -6.17 -12.23
C GLN A 193 19.12 -6.94 -12.73
N GLU A 194 18.05 -6.96 -11.96
CA GLU A 194 16.82 -7.66 -12.29
C GLU A 194 15.61 -6.75 -12.13
N ILE A 195 14.79 -6.65 -13.18
CA ILE A 195 13.52 -5.95 -13.16
C ILE A 195 12.42 -6.96 -13.42
N THR A 196 11.51 -7.10 -12.46
CA THR A 196 10.29 -7.90 -12.63
C THR A 196 9.13 -6.99 -12.98
N LEU A 197 8.52 -7.21 -14.15
CA LEU A 197 7.27 -6.56 -14.53
C LEU A 197 6.12 -7.19 -13.73
N LEU A 198 5.37 -6.35 -13.02
CA LEU A 198 4.25 -6.76 -12.18
C LEU A 198 2.91 -6.30 -12.77
N GLY A 199 1.93 -7.18 -12.75
CA GLY A 199 0.54 -6.90 -13.10
C GLY A 199 -0.39 -7.94 -12.49
N GLN A 200 -1.66 -7.61 -12.28
CA GLN A 200 -2.65 -8.64 -11.93
C GLN A 200 -2.91 -9.58 -13.10
N ASN A 201 -2.92 -9.04 -14.32
CA ASN A 201 -3.01 -9.77 -15.58
C ASN A 201 -2.07 -9.11 -16.61
N ILE A 202 -0.82 -9.53 -16.65
CA ILE A 202 0.21 -8.92 -17.51
C ILE A 202 -0.13 -9.12 -19.00
N ASP A 203 -0.76 -10.24 -19.36
CA ASP A 203 -1.17 -10.57 -20.74
C ASP A 203 -2.26 -9.64 -21.29
N ALA A 204 -2.85 -8.80 -20.43
CA ALA A 204 -3.82 -7.79 -20.82
C ALA A 204 -3.23 -6.38 -20.99
N TYR A 205 -1.93 -6.20 -20.74
CA TYR A 205 -1.28 -4.91 -20.91
C TYR A 205 -1.52 -4.33 -22.32
N GLY A 206 -1.97 -3.08 -22.36
CA GLY A 206 -2.20 -2.33 -23.59
C GLY A 206 -3.56 -2.55 -24.26
N ARG A 207 -4.47 -3.37 -23.70
CA ARG A 207 -5.84 -3.51 -24.23
C ARG A 207 -6.67 -2.24 -24.07
N ASP A 208 -6.29 -1.38 -23.14
CA ASP A 208 -6.94 -0.13 -22.76
C ASP A 208 -6.16 1.13 -23.19
N LEU A 209 -5.06 0.98 -23.95
CA LEU A 209 -4.23 2.09 -24.47
C LEU A 209 -4.66 2.55 -25.87
#